data_AF-A0AB38YYU7-F1
#
_entry.id   AF-A0AB38YYU7-F1
#
_cell.length_a   1.000
_cell.length_b   1.000
_cell.length_c   1.000
_cell.angle_alpha   90.00
_cell.angle_beta   90.00
_cell.angle_gamma   90.00
#
_symmetry.space_group_name_H-M   'P 1'
#
loop_
_entity.id
_entity.type
_entity.pdbx_description
1 polymer ?
#
loop_
_entity_poly.entity_id
_entity_poly.type
_entity_poly.pdbx_seq_one_letter_code
_entity_poly.pdbx_strand_id
1 'polypeptide(L)'
;MQDAANTTMGTVSKGIQAYDGWVSKGTQRVWDEMANPAIRDKFLILSHNSNGNNQMKLNPLLVNDKFELKERNFSTIYLEKYVLQESNFDEANRRIRNGAYISEKDLAAKLFIEQALAQGHEVRMYKASLNAEINQHLKQTIIEFKGAQNNYGFDPVFIEFDQTGSPVAIMTRSWQTVSVIGVASRVYTNIYFGQATMRWFENNFSNRYLENTLIRTIR
;
A
#
# COMPACT_ATOMS: atom_id res chain seq x y z
N MET A 1 9.14 30.26 -20.93
CA MET A 1 8.94 28.83 -21.26
C MET A 1 8.60 28.09 -19.97
N GLN A 2 7.31 28.08 -19.62
CA GLN A 2 6.84 27.50 -18.37
C GLN A 2 5.35 27.15 -18.49
N ASP A 3 4.97 26.33 -19.48
CA ASP A 3 3.55 26.00 -19.73
C ASP A 3 3.28 24.55 -20.19
N ALA A 4 4.25 23.63 -20.03
CA ALA A 4 4.05 22.22 -20.42
C ALA A 4 3.90 21.26 -19.22
N ALA A 5 4.16 21.70 -17.99
CA ALA A 5 4.12 20.84 -16.80
C ALA A 5 2.80 20.92 -16.00
N ASN A 6 2.02 21.99 -16.17
CA ASN A 6 0.76 22.20 -15.43
C ASN A 6 -0.47 21.56 -16.10
N THR A 7 -0.39 21.26 -17.40
CA THR A 7 -1.50 20.66 -18.16
C THR A 7 -1.62 19.15 -17.96
N THR A 8 -0.56 18.47 -17.53
CA THR A 8 -0.57 17.01 -17.28
C THR A 8 -1.05 16.64 -15.87
N MET A 9 -0.98 17.56 -14.90
CA MET A 9 -1.45 17.32 -13.53
C MET A 9 -2.92 17.70 -13.30
N GLY A 10 -3.50 18.56 -14.14
CA GLY A 10 -4.90 18.99 -14.02
C GLY A 10 -5.94 17.98 -14.52
N THR A 11 -5.54 17.04 -15.38
CA THR A 11 -6.43 16.05 -16.01
C THR A 11 -6.58 14.74 -15.24
N VAL A 12 -5.67 14.44 -14.30
CA VAL A 12 -5.72 13.20 -13.50
C VAL A 12 -6.58 13.35 -12.24
N SER A 13 -6.80 14.58 -11.76
CA SER A 13 -7.44 14.85 -10.46
C SER A 13 -8.96 15.09 -10.48
N LYS A 14 -9.62 15.16 -11.64
CA LYS A 14 -11.07 15.44 -11.74
C LYS A 14 -11.96 14.25 -12.09
N GLY A 15 -11.42 13.03 -12.02
CA GLY A 15 -12.09 11.82 -12.54
C GLY A 15 -12.97 11.01 -11.57
N ILE A 16 -13.12 11.38 -10.30
CA ILE A 16 -13.83 10.51 -9.33
C ILE A 16 -14.90 11.28 -8.54
N GLN A 17 -15.74 12.07 -9.21
CA GLN A 17 -17.06 12.45 -8.70
C GLN A 17 -18.01 12.74 -9.87
N ALA A 18 -18.67 11.72 -10.44
CA ALA A 18 -19.94 11.90 -11.18
C ALA A 18 -20.60 10.56 -11.64
N TYR A 19 -21.87 10.41 -11.27
CA TYR A 19 -22.98 9.72 -11.94
C TYR A 19 -22.96 8.18 -12.14
N ASP A 20 -23.94 7.55 -11.49
CA ASP A 20 -24.17 6.10 -11.29
C ASP A 20 -24.05 5.20 -12.54
N GLY A 21 -24.30 5.69 -13.76
CA GLY A 21 -24.18 4.89 -14.98
C GLY A 21 -22.76 4.76 -15.58
N TRP A 22 -21.87 5.71 -15.29
CA TRP A 22 -20.47 5.70 -15.75
C TRP A 22 -19.53 5.07 -14.72
N VAL A 23 -19.89 5.12 -13.44
CA VAL A 23 -19.14 4.53 -12.33
C VAL A 23 -19.07 3.00 -12.44
N SER A 24 -20.12 2.34 -12.94
CA SER A 24 -20.14 0.87 -13.10
C SER A 24 -19.15 0.39 -14.18
N LYS A 25 -19.12 1.06 -15.35
CA LYS A 25 -18.16 0.75 -16.43
C LYS A 25 -16.73 1.12 -16.05
N GLY A 26 -16.53 2.26 -15.39
CA GLY A 26 -15.21 2.66 -14.89
C GLY A 26 -14.67 1.68 -13.85
N THR A 27 -15.51 1.23 -12.91
CA THR A 27 -15.14 0.24 -11.89
C THR A 27 -14.83 -1.11 -12.50
N GLN A 28 -15.66 -1.58 -13.44
CA GLN A 28 -15.42 -2.83 -14.19
C GLN A 28 -14.09 -2.76 -14.94
N ARG A 29 -13.85 -1.66 -15.65
CA ARG A 29 -12.61 -1.45 -16.38
C ARG A 29 -11.38 -1.50 -15.48
N VAL A 30 -11.40 -0.80 -14.34
CA VAL A 30 -10.28 -0.86 -13.38
C VAL A 30 -10.09 -2.27 -12.84
N TRP A 31 -11.18 -3.00 -12.59
CA TRP A 31 -11.10 -4.40 -12.18
C TRP A 31 -10.43 -5.28 -13.24
N ASP A 32 -10.89 -5.20 -14.48
CA ASP A 32 -10.43 -6.03 -15.60
C ASP A 32 -8.99 -5.68 -16.02
N GLU A 33 -8.62 -4.40 -16.01
CA GLU A 33 -7.32 -3.89 -16.45
C GLU A 33 -6.30 -3.73 -15.30
N MET A 34 -6.60 -4.18 -14.08
CA MET A 34 -5.65 -4.09 -12.96
C MET A 34 -4.40 -4.93 -13.26
N ALA A 35 -3.22 -4.32 -13.13
CA ALA A 35 -1.96 -4.88 -13.62
C ALA A 35 -1.56 -6.20 -12.97
N ASN A 36 -2.01 -6.46 -11.73
CA ASN A 36 -1.77 -7.72 -11.05
C ASN A 36 -3.08 -8.34 -10.54
N PRO A 37 -3.69 -9.26 -11.31
CA PRO A 37 -4.92 -9.95 -10.93
C PRO A 37 -4.79 -10.79 -9.64
N ALA A 38 -3.63 -11.39 -9.37
CA ALA A 38 -3.42 -12.20 -8.17
C ALA A 38 -3.49 -11.36 -6.88
N ILE A 39 -2.84 -10.18 -6.88
CA ILE A 39 -2.98 -9.19 -5.81
C ILE A 39 -4.41 -8.66 -5.77
N ARG A 40 -4.98 -8.27 -6.90
CA ARG A 40 -6.38 -7.78 -6.98
C ARG A 40 -7.33 -8.75 -6.29
N ASP A 41 -7.28 -10.04 -6.64
CA ASP A 41 -8.24 -11.05 -6.18
C ASP A 41 -8.02 -11.44 -4.71
N LYS A 42 -6.81 -11.27 -4.17
CA LYS A 42 -6.60 -11.41 -2.72
C LYS A 42 -7.13 -10.22 -1.92
N PHE A 43 -6.93 -9.00 -2.42
CA PHE A 43 -7.17 -7.80 -1.63
C PHE A 43 -8.54 -7.17 -1.87
N LEU A 44 -9.12 -7.37 -3.04
CA LEU A 44 -10.35 -6.72 -3.48
C LEU A 44 -11.38 -7.75 -3.93
N ILE A 45 -12.64 -7.34 -3.88
CA ILE A 45 -13.76 -8.06 -4.47
C ILE A 45 -14.56 -7.13 -5.38
N LEU A 46 -15.07 -7.68 -6.47
CA LEU A 46 -16.07 -7.01 -7.29
C LEU A 46 -17.46 -7.45 -6.79
N SER A 47 -18.31 -6.46 -6.51
CA SER A 47 -19.68 -6.69 -6.06
C SER A 47 -20.63 -5.73 -6.78
N HIS A 48 -21.93 -5.95 -6.64
CA HIS A 48 -22.95 -5.00 -7.10
C HIS A 48 -23.53 -4.26 -5.90
N ASN A 49 -23.80 -2.96 -6.05
CA ASN A 49 -24.57 -2.21 -5.07
C ASN A 49 -26.09 -2.47 -5.24
N SER A 50 -26.92 -1.89 -4.37
CA SER A 50 -28.39 -2.00 -4.43
C SER A 50 -28.99 -1.52 -5.75
N ASN A 51 -28.27 -0.68 -6.50
CA ASN A 51 -28.68 -0.12 -7.78
C ASN A 51 -28.15 -0.95 -8.98
N GLY A 52 -27.52 -2.11 -8.73
CA GLY A 52 -26.92 -2.98 -9.75
C GLY A 52 -25.55 -2.52 -10.27
N ASN A 53 -25.01 -1.41 -9.78
CA ASN A 53 -23.73 -0.86 -10.24
C ASN A 53 -22.55 -1.63 -9.63
N ASN A 54 -21.54 -1.89 -10.46
CA ASN A 54 -20.29 -2.50 -10.03
C ASN A 54 -19.60 -1.63 -8.98
N GLN A 55 -19.17 -2.28 -7.90
CA GLN A 55 -18.45 -1.69 -6.79
C GLN A 55 -17.30 -2.61 -6.39
N MET A 56 -16.07 -2.10 -6.50
CA MET A 56 -14.90 -2.72 -5.90
C MET A 56 -14.85 -2.41 -4.40
N LYS A 57 -14.75 -3.44 -3.58
CA LYS A 57 -14.61 -3.36 -2.12
C LYS A 57 -13.36 -4.09 -1.66
N LEU A 58 -12.93 -3.83 -0.44
CA LEU A 58 -11.89 -4.61 0.21
C LEU A 58 -12.39 -6.03 0.49
N ASN A 59 -11.49 -7.01 0.42
CA ASN A 59 -11.77 -8.39 0.82
C ASN A 59 -12.34 -8.42 2.26
N PRO A 60 -13.48 -9.10 2.51
CA PRO A 60 -14.10 -9.16 3.83
C PRO A 60 -13.16 -9.64 4.95
N LEU A 61 -12.17 -10.49 4.64
CA LEU A 61 -11.18 -10.91 5.63
C LEU A 61 -10.39 -9.71 6.19
N LEU A 62 -9.98 -8.80 5.31
CA LEU A 62 -9.25 -7.58 5.70
C LEU A 62 -10.16 -6.59 6.45
N VAL A 63 -11.43 -6.45 6.03
CA VAL A 63 -12.42 -5.64 6.76
C VAL A 63 -12.64 -6.18 8.17
N ASN A 64 -12.75 -7.50 8.32
CA ASN A 64 -12.89 -8.16 9.62
C ASN A 64 -11.65 -7.95 10.50
N ASP A 65 -10.47 -7.93 9.89
CA ASP A 65 -9.21 -7.54 10.53
C ASP A 65 -9.01 -6.02 10.62
N LYS A 66 -10.08 -5.22 10.51
CA LYS A 66 -10.09 -3.75 10.74
C LYS A 66 -9.23 -2.94 9.78
N PHE A 67 -8.97 -3.45 8.57
CA PHE A 67 -8.43 -2.65 7.48
C PHE A 67 -9.54 -1.90 6.74
N GLU A 68 -9.19 -0.72 6.25
CA GLU A 68 -10.01 0.12 5.38
C GLU A 68 -9.30 0.35 4.06
N LEU A 69 -10.06 0.36 2.96
CA LEU A 69 -9.55 0.72 1.64
C LEU A 69 -9.58 2.24 1.46
N LYS A 70 -8.42 2.88 1.36
CA LYS A 70 -8.30 4.34 1.18
C LYS A 70 -8.37 4.73 -0.28
N GLU A 71 -7.55 4.09 -1.09
CA GLU A 71 -7.47 4.35 -2.53
C GLU A 71 -7.04 3.07 -3.26
N ARG A 72 -7.38 3.01 -4.54
CA ARG A 72 -6.98 1.96 -5.49
C ARG A 72 -7.00 2.52 -6.90
N ASN A 73 -6.11 2.03 -7.75
CA ASN A 73 -6.10 2.28 -9.18
C ASN A 73 -5.57 1.03 -9.90
N PHE A 74 -5.32 1.13 -11.20
CA PHE A 74 -4.83 0.03 -12.05
C PHE A 74 -3.53 -0.63 -11.57
N SER A 75 -2.75 0.02 -10.70
CA SER A 75 -1.38 -0.38 -10.35
C SER A 75 -1.06 -0.33 -8.85
N THR A 76 -1.99 0.13 -8.02
CA THR A 76 -1.74 0.31 -6.59
C THR A 76 -2.99 0.10 -5.74
N ILE A 77 -2.81 -0.41 -4.52
CA ILE A 77 -3.83 -0.50 -3.48
C ILE A 77 -3.29 0.17 -2.20
N TYR A 78 -4.09 1.01 -1.57
CA TYR A 78 -3.75 1.71 -0.33
C TYR A 78 -4.75 1.37 0.77
N LEU A 79 -4.23 0.82 1.87
CA LEU A 79 -5.02 0.43 3.04
C LEU A 79 -4.63 1.26 4.26
N GLU A 80 -5.55 1.39 5.19
CA GLU A 80 -5.32 1.96 6.52
C GLU A 80 -5.84 0.97 7.57
N LYS A 81 -5.16 0.90 8.72
CA LYS A 81 -5.65 0.21 9.90
C LYS A 81 -5.37 1.03 11.13
N TYR A 82 -6.41 1.22 11.95
CA TYR A 82 -6.26 1.78 13.29
C TYR A 82 -5.57 0.76 14.19
N VAL A 83 -4.55 1.16 14.93
CA VAL A 83 -3.74 0.24 15.74
C VAL A 83 -3.92 0.48 17.23
N LEU A 84 -3.65 1.69 17.70
CA LEU A 84 -3.59 1.95 19.14
C LEU A 84 -3.98 3.39 19.47
N GLN A 85 -4.50 3.54 20.70
CA GLN A 85 -4.80 4.82 21.33
C GLN A 85 -3.93 4.97 22.57
N GLU A 86 -3.31 6.13 22.75
CA GLU A 86 -2.44 6.45 23.87
C GLU A 86 -2.73 7.83 24.44
N SER A 87 -2.14 8.09 25.61
CA SER A 87 -2.22 9.37 26.30
C SER A 87 -1.34 10.45 25.69
N ASN A 88 -0.21 10.08 25.04
CA ASN A 88 0.72 11.03 24.43
C ASN A 88 1.52 10.43 23.26
N PHE A 89 2.20 11.30 22.48
CA PHE A 89 2.95 10.93 21.27
C PHE A 89 4.17 10.06 21.55
N ASP A 90 4.92 10.38 22.60
CA ASP A 90 6.15 9.67 22.91
C ASP A 90 5.87 8.22 23.26
N GLU A 91 4.80 7.99 24.03
CA GLU A 91 4.35 6.66 24.38
C GLU A 91 3.82 5.88 23.18
N ALA A 92 2.99 6.51 22.32
CA ALA A 92 2.52 5.90 21.09
C ALA A 92 3.68 5.45 20.19
N ASN A 93 4.63 6.35 19.93
CA ASN A 93 5.81 6.05 19.11
C ASN A 93 6.70 4.99 19.76
N ARG A 94 6.89 5.03 21.08
CA ARG A 94 7.66 4.02 21.82
C ARG A 94 7.03 2.63 21.70
N ARG A 95 5.71 2.53 21.87
CA ARG A 95 4.99 1.25 21.72
C ARG A 95 5.06 0.70 20.31
N ILE A 96 4.90 1.55 19.29
CA ILE A 96 5.07 1.14 17.88
C ILE A 96 6.47 0.57 17.67
N ARG A 97 7.51 1.32 18.03
CA ARG A 97 8.92 0.89 17.89
C ARG A 97 9.22 -0.41 18.64
N ASN A 98 8.57 -0.62 19.78
CA ASN A 98 8.77 -1.80 20.61
C ASN A 98 7.88 -2.99 20.22
N GLY A 99 7.22 -2.93 19.06
CA GLY A 99 6.48 -4.07 18.52
C GLY A 99 5.09 -4.27 19.14
N ALA A 100 4.45 -3.21 19.65
CA ALA A 100 3.04 -3.29 20.06
C ALA A 100 2.10 -3.73 18.91
N TYR A 101 2.55 -3.55 17.67
CA TYR A 101 1.96 -4.13 16.48
C TYR A 101 3.06 -4.66 15.58
N ILE A 102 2.91 -5.89 15.10
CA ILE A 102 3.88 -6.55 14.22
C ILE A 102 3.27 -6.62 12.83
N SER A 103 3.50 -5.57 12.04
CA SER A 103 2.98 -5.43 10.67
C SER A 103 3.41 -6.58 9.75
N GLU A 104 4.59 -7.16 9.99
CA GLU A 104 5.11 -8.34 9.28
C GLU A 104 4.20 -9.58 9.37
N LYS A 105 3.37 -9.67 10.41
CA LYS A 105 2.54 -10.85 10.71
C LYS A 105 1.05 -10.57 10.58
N ASP A 106 0.69 -9.35 10.18
CA ASP A 106 -0.70 -8.98 9.99
C ASP A 106 -1.32 -9.67 8.77
N LEU A 107 -2.64 -9.55 8.63
CA LEU A 107 -3.35 -10.21 7.54
C LEU A 107 -2.94 -9.68 6.16
N ALA A 108 -2.66 -8.39 6.01
CA ALA A 108 -2.24 -7.82 4.74
C ALA A 108 -0.88 -8.40 4.28
N ALA A 109 0.10 -8.51 5.18
CA ALA A 109 1.38 -9.15 4.89
C ALA A 109 1.22 -10.62 4.52
N LYS A 110 0.38 -11.35 5.27
CA LYS A 110 0.08 -12.77 4.97
C LYS A 110 -0.53 -12.93 3.59
N LEU A 111 -1.53 -12.14 3.23
CA LEU A 111 -2.18 -12.22 1.91
C LEU A 111 -1.22 -11.84 0.77
N PHE A 112 -0.37 -10.83 0.99
CA PHE A 112 0.66 -10.44 0.02
C PHE A 112 1.67 -11.56 -0.24
N ILE A 113 2.10 -12.25 0.82
CA ILE A 113 3.01 -13.41 0.72
C ILE A 113 2.30 -14.59 0.08
N GLU A 114 1.10 -14.94 0.56
CA GLU A 114 0.37 -16.12 0.11
C GLU A 114 0.09 -16.09 -1.41
N GLN A 115 -0.28 -14.93 -1.96
CA GLN A 115 -0.51 -14.83 -3.42
C GLN A 115 0.77 -14.93 -4.24
N ALA A 116 1.89 -14.44 -3.73
CA ALA A 116 3.18 -14.57 -4.41
C ALA A 116 3.58 -16.06 -4.44
N LEU A 117 3.53 -16.73 -3.29
CA LEU A 117 3.88 -18.14 -3.18
C LEU A 117 2.96 -19.04 -4.03
N ALA A 118 1.66 -18.72 -4.11
CA ALA A 118 0.71 -19.44 -4.97
C ALA A 118 1.06 -19.37 -6.47
N GLN A 119 1.83 -18.36 -6.89
CA GLN A 119 2.33 -18.20 -8.25
C GLN A 119 3.73 -18.81 -8.44
N GLY A 120 4.32 -19.40 -7.38
CA GLY A 120 5.71 -19.85 -7.37
C GLY A 120 6.73 -18.70 -7.36
N HIS A 121 6.30 -17.49 -6.98
CA HIS A 121 7.17 -16.35 -6.75
C HIS A 121 7.77 -16.43 -5.35
N GLU A 122 8.80 -15.62 -5.09
CA GLU A 122 9.34 -15.44 -3.75
C GLU A 122 9.04 -14.04 -3.23
N VAL A 123 8.97 -13.91 -1.90
CA VAL A 123 8.90 -12.59 -1.26
C VAL A 123 10.15 -12.35 -0.44
N ARG A 124 10.84 -11.25 -0.71
CA ARG A 124 12.01 -10.81 0.04
C ARG A 124 11.60 -9.70 1.01
N MET A 125 12.02 -9.86 2.26
CA MET A 125 11.79 -8.88 3.32
C MET A 125 13.07 -8.10 3.56
N TYR A 126 12.99 -6.77 3.48
CA TYR A 126 14.13 -5.87 3.64
C TYR A 126 13.98 -4.94 4.84
N LYS A 127 15.11 -4.44 5.34
CA LYS A 127 15.19 -3.52 6.49
C LYS A 127 14.32 -2.28 6.32
N ALA A 128 13.94 -1.70 7.45
CA ALA A 128 13.10 -0.50 7.51
C ALA A 128 13.73 0.73 6.84
N SER A 129 15.06 0.76 6.64
CA SER A 129 15.72 1.81 5.86
C SER A 129 15.25 1.82 4.40
N LEU A 130 15.16 0.65 3.76
CA LEU A 130 14.66 0.55 2.38
C LEU A 130 13.17 0.92 2.33
N ASN A 131 12.37 0.50 3.32
CA ASN A 131 10.97 0.90 3.42
C ASN A 131 10.83 2.44 3.49
N ALA A 132 11.66 3.10 4.29
CA ALA A 132 11.66 4.56 4.40
C ALA A 132 12.02 5.24 3.07
N GLU A 133 13.07 4.78 2.40
CA GLU A 133 13.52 5.32 1.12
C GLU A 133 12.45 5.16 0.02
N ILE A 134 11.78 4.01 -0.05
CA ILE A 134 10.70 3.79 -1.02
C ILE A 134 9.52 4.72 -0.72
N ASN A 135 9.09 4.81 0.54
CA ASN A 135 7.97 5.67 0.94
C ASN A 135 8.22 7.17 0.71
N GLN A 136 9.48 7.62 0.69
CA GLN A 136 9.84 9.01 0.36
C GLN A 136 9.65 9.36 -1.12
N HIS A 137 9.69 8.36 -2.02
CA HIS A 137 9.64 8.58 -3.46
C HIS A 137 8.32 8.15 -4.09
N LEU A 138 7.58 7.24 -3.45
CA LEU A 138 6.30 6.75 -3.94
C LEU A 138 5.12 7.41 -3.22
N LYS A 139 4.04 7.64 -3.96
CA LYS A 139 2.79 8.23 -3.45
C LYS A 139 2.33 7.50 -2.17
N GLN A 140 1.90 8.29 -1.19
CA GLN A 140 1.23 7.87 0.03
C GLN A 140 -0.19 8.44 0.07
N THR A 141 -1.11 7.78 0.78
CA THR A 141 -2.46 8.34 1.09
C THR A 141 -2.51 9.05 2.45
N ILE A 142 -1.36 9.18 3.12
CA ILE A 142 -1.27 9.86 4.42
C ILE A 142 -1.55 11.35 4.22
N ILE A 143 -2.45 11.90 5.02
CA ILE A 143 -2.80 13.33 5.01
C ILE A 143 -1.93 14.04 6.04
N GLU A 144 -1.12 15.00 5.61
CA GLU A 144 -0.29 15.80 6.51
C GLU A 144 -1.07 16.98 7.08
N PHE A 145 -0.96 17.19 8.39
CA PHE A 145 -1.55 18.34 9.08
C PHE A 145 -0.85 18.62 10.42
N LYS A 146 -1.07 19.81 10.98
CA LYS A 146 -0.50 20.19 12.27
C LYS A 146 -1.02 19.28 13.38
N GLY A 147 -0.12 18.62 14.09
CA GLY A 147 -0.48 17.63 15.10
C GLY A 147 -0.54 16.18 14.58
N ALA A 148 0.01 15.92 13.38
CA ALA A 148 0.34 14.58 12.91
C ALA A 148 1.87 14.39 12.84
N GLN A 149 2.32 13.18 13.15
CA GLN A 149 3.69 12.73 12.92
C GLN A 149 3.66 11.47 12.05
N ASN A 150 4.39 11.51 10.95
CA ASN A 150 4.51 10.38 10.03
C ASN A 150 5.84 9.65 10.27
N ASN A 151 5.83 8.33 10.16
CA ASN A 151 7.05 7.54 10.24
C ASN A 151 7.07 6.45 9.17
N TYR A 152 8.15 6.42 8.39
CA TYR A 152 8.35 5.47 7.29
C TYR A 152 9.43 4.42 7.59
N GLY A 153 10.08 4.49 8.75
CA GLY A 153 11.28 3.70 9.08
C GLY A 153 11.10 2.75 10.26
N PHE A 154 9.86 2.42 10.64
CA PHE A 154 9.58 1.49 11.74
C PHE A 154 9.36 0.05 11.30
N ASP A 155 8.89 -0.17 10.08
CA ASP A 155 8.55 -1.49 9.56
C ASP A 155 9.44 -1.88 8.38
N PRO A 156 9.67 -3.18 8.15
CA PRO A 156 10.30 -3.65 6.92
C PRO A 156 9.38 -3.47 5.70
N VAL A 157 9.99 -3.59 4.52
CA VAL A 157 9.28 -3.67 3.23
C VAL A 157 9.30 -5.10 2.71
N PHE A 158 8.22 -5.52 2.07
CA PHE A 158 8.14 -6.79 1.35
C PHE A 158 8.15 -6.52 -0.15
N ILE A 159 8.95 -7.28 -0.88
CA ILE A 159 9.03 -7.18 -2.34
C ILE A 159 8.92 -8.57 -2.93
N GLU A 160 7.96 -8.74 -3.83
CA GLU A 160 7.71 -9.95 -4.59
C GLU A 160 8.62 -10.00 -5.82
N PHE A 161 9.22 -11.16 -6.07
CA PHE A 161 10.05 -11.45 -7.24
C PHE A 161 9.57 -12.70 -7.95
N ASP A 162 9.48 -12.65 -9.27
CA ASP A 162 9.15 -13.81 -10.09
C ASP A 162 10.30 -14.84 -10.14
N GLN A 163 10.09 -15.96 -10.84
CA GLN A 163 11.09 -17.03 -10.96
C GLN A 163 12.35 -16.59 -11.73
N THR A 164 12.30 -15.49 -12.47
CA THR A 164 13.45 -14.90 -13.17
C THR A 164 14.24 -13.94 -12.30
N GLY A 165 13.72 -13.61 -11.11
CA GLY A 165 14.32 -12.64 -10.20
C GLY A 165 13.93 -11.19 -10.51
N SER A 166 12.91 -10.97 -11.34
CA SER A 166 12.39 -9.63 -11.64
C SER A 166 11.37 -9.20 -10.59
N PRO A 167 11.38 -7.93 -10.13
CA PRO A 167 10.41 -7.46 -9.14
C PRO A 167 9.01 -7.33 -9.74
N VAL A 168 8.01 -7.84 -9.01
CA VAL A 168 6.60 -7.89 -9.44
C VAL A 168 5.73 -6.92 -8.65
N ALA A 169 5.95 -6.85 -7.34
CA ALA A 169 5.19 -5.98 -6.46
C ALA A 169 5.98 -5.58 -5.20
N ILE A 170 5.63 -4.43 -4.64
CA ILE A 170 6.24 -3.86 -3.43
C ILE A 170 5.13 -3.55 -2.43
N MET A 171 5.20 -4.09 -1.21
CA MET A 171 4.34 -3.72 -0.09
C MET A 171 5.14 -2.96 0.97
N THR A 172 4.84 -1.67 1.10
CA THR A 172 5.42 -0.77 2.10
C THR A 172 4.48 -0.52 3.27
N ARG A 173 5.04 -0.06 4.39
CA ARG A 173 4.30 0.36 5.58
C ARG A 173 4.67 1.77 6.00
N SER A 174 3.69 2.52 6.46
CA SER A 174 3.88 3.89 6.95
C SER A 174 3.00 4.12 8.17
N TRP A 175 3.53 4.75 9.21
CA TRP A 175 2.77 5.11 10.40
C TRP A 175 2.37 6.57 10.36
N GLN A 176 1.17 6.84 10.86
CA GLN A 176 0.77 8.18 11.24
C GLN A 176 0.24 8.16 12.68
N THR A 177 0.84 8.99 13.53
CA THR A 177 0.35 9.27 14.87
C THR A 177 -0.27 10.67 14.87
N VAL A 178 -1.51 10.79 15.33
CA VAL A 178 -2.28 12.04 15.31
C VAL A 178 -2.74 12.40 16.72
N SER A 179 -2.75 13.70 17.04
CA SER A 179 -3.35 14.22 18.27
C SER A 179 -4.56 15.08 17.93
N VAL A 180 -5.74 14.56 18.26
CA VAL A 180 -7.03 15.24 18.05
C VAL A 180 -7.83 15.24 19.35
N ILE A 181 -8.20 14.06 19.86
CA ILE A 181 -8.72 13.83 21.22
C ILE A 181 -8.04 12.54 21.72
N GLY A 182 -6.96 12.70 22.49
CA GLY A 182 -5.99 11.63 22.73
C GLY A 182 -5.02 11.45 21.54
N VAL A 183 -4.11 10.49 21.65
CA VAL A 183 -3.14 10.16 20.61
C VAL A 183 -3.53 8.86 19.94
N ALA A 184 -3.76 8.88 18.63
CA ALA A 184 -4.13 7.71 17.85
C ALA A 184 -3.05 7.38 16.85
N SER A 185 -2.75 6.10 16.67
CA SER A 185 -1.79 5.64 15.67
C SER A 185 -2.44 4.72 14.64
N ARG A 186 -2.11 4.99 13.38
CA ARG A 186 -2.60 4.27 12.21
C ARG A 186 -1.42 3.76 11.42
N VAL A 187 -1.58 2.56 10.86
CA VAL A 187 -0.65 2.00 9.89
C VAL A 187 -1.29 2.04 8.52
N TYR A 188 -0.53 2.53 7.54
CA TYR A 188 -0.87 2.54 6.14
C TYR A 188 -0.09 1.43 5.44
N THR A 189 -0.78 0.73 4.55
CA THR A 189 -0.21 -0.37 3.77
C THR A 189 -0.37 -0.03 2.30
N ASN A 190 0.74 0.17 1.62
CA ASN A 190 0.72 0.53 0.20
C ASN A 190 1.30 -0.62 -0.60
N ILE A 191 0.52 -1.10 -1.56
CA ILE A 191 0.91 -2.19 -2.45
C ILE A 191 1.03 -1.61 -3.86
N TYR A 192 2.23 -1.65 -4.42
CA TYR A 192 2.54 -1.18 -5.75
C TYR A 192 2.89 -2.36 -6.65
N PHE A 193 2.22 -2.49 -7.79
CA PHE A 193 2.39 -3.62 -8.72
C PHE A 193 2.32 -3.17 -10.19
N GLY A 194 2.53 -1.88 -10.44
CA GLY A 194 2.64 -1.32 -11.79
C GLY A 194 4.05 -1.46 -12.35
N GLN A 195 4.15 -1.74 -13.65
CA GLN A 195 5.44 -1.88 -14.36
C GLN A 195 6.32 -0.63 -14.23
N ALA A 196 5.74 0.58 -14.24
CA ALA A 196 6.49 1.81 -14.07
C ALA A 196 7.17 1.89 -12.69
N THR A 197 6.49 1.44 -11.64
CA THR A 197 7.05 1.39 -10.28
C THR A 197 8.15 0.35 -10.18
N MET A 198 7.99 -0.82 -10.80
CA MET A 198 9.02 -1.86 -10.79
C MET A 198 10.29 -1.39 -11.52
N ARG A 199 10.16 -0.78 -12.70
CA ARG A 199 11.29 -0.17 -13.42
C ARG A 199 11.96 0.94 -12.61
N TRP A 200 11.18 1.78 -11.95
CA TRP A 200 11.73 2.80 -11.06
C TRP A 200 12.53 2.14 -9.93
N PHE A 201 12.00 1.11 -9.28
CA PHE A 201 12.68 0.40 -8.20
C PHE A 201 14.02 -0.20 -8.67
N GLU A 202 14.02 -0.93 -9.79
CA GLU A 202 15.24 -1.52 -10.37
C GLU A 202 16.32 -0.47 -10.67
N ASN A 203 15.91 0.70 -11.16
CA ASN A 203 16.84 1.79 -11.51
C ASN A 203 17.39 2.55 -10.30
N ASN A 204 16.70 2.52 -9.16
CA ASN A 204 17.07 3.32 -7.98
C ASN A 204 17.77 2.50 -6.89
N PHE A 205 17.60 1.18 -6.86
CA PHE A 205 18.19 0.32 -5.84
C PHE A 205 19.10 -0.73 -6.46
N SER A 206 20.41 -0.55 -6.27
CA SER A 206 21.40 -1.52 -6.74
C SER A 206 21.28 -2.88 -6.04
N ASN A 207 21.63 -3.97 -6.73
CA ASN A 207 21.64 -5.32 -6.15
C ASN A 207 22.45 -5.39 -4.85
N ARG A 208 23.61 -4.74 -4.79
CA ARG A 208 24.44 -4.69 -3.59
C ARG A 208 23.71 -4.02 -2.41
N TYR A 209 22.97 -2.95 -2.67
CA TYR A 209 22.18 -2.28 -1.63
C TYR A 209 21.05 -3.19 -1.13
N LEU A 210 20.36 -3.87 -2.05
CA LEU A 210 19.31 -4.83 -1.71
C LEU A 210 19.85 -6.01 -0.90
N GLU A 211 20.99 -6.59 -1.26
CA GLU A 211 21.66 -7.64 -0.49
C GLU A 211 22.00 -7.20 0.94
N ASN A 212 22.53 -5.99 1.10
CA ASN A 212 22.89 -5.44 2.42
C ASN A 212 21.67 -5.15 3.31
N THR A 213 20.51 -4.90 2.70
CA THR A 213 19.26 -4.59 3.40
C THR A 213 18.34 -5.80 3.52
N LEU A 214 18.66 -6.93 2.89
CA LEU A 214 17.88 -8.16 2.98
C LEU A 214 17.88 -8.69 4.42
N ILE A 215 16.70 -9.02 4.92
CA ILE A 215 16.52 -9.72 6.19
C ILE A 215 16.33 -11.21 5.95
N ARG A 216 15.42 -11.57 5.04
CA ARG A 216 15.12 -12.96 4.67
C ARG A 216 14.37 -13.06 3.35
N THR A 217 14.42 -14.24 2.77
CA THR A 217 13.60 -14.64 1.63
C THR A 217 12.56 -15.65 2.09
N ILE A 218 11.32 -15.49 1.61
CA ILE A 218 10.16 -16.34 1.91
C ILE A 218 9.81 -17.07 0.61
N ARG A 219 9.76 -18.40 0.68
CA ARG A 219 9.53 -19.33 -0.42
C ARG A 219 8.64 -20.46 0.04
#